data_AF-A0A1H4R156-F1
#
_entry.id   AF-A0A1H4R156-F1
#
_cell.length_a   1.000
_cell.length_b   1.000
_cell.length_c   1.000
_cell.angle_alpha   90.00
_cell.angle_beta   90.00
_cell.angle_gamma   90.00
#
_symmetry.space_group_name_H-M   'P 1'
#
loop_
_entity.id
_entity.type
_entity.pdbx_description
1 polymer ?
#
loop_
_entity_poly.entity_id
_entity_poly.type
_entity_poly.pdbx_seq_one_letter_code
_entity_poly.pdbx_strand_id
1 'polypeptide(L)'
;MHLSSHISTTQLLQLMAKSDVVIRRHLSHPQGDLKQDVFSLAREDASGRSSSAGLLARQIEVPVEFVADLEKAHFIRAGQPANGQVIYSLTDDGRRAALAQ
;
A
#
# COMPACT_ATOMS: atom_id res chain seq x y z
N MET A 1 10.38 -8.29 22.11
CA MET A 1 8.97 -8.49 21.72
C MET A 1 8.80 -8.02 20.27
N HIS A 2 8.87 -8.94 19.30
CA HIS A 2 8.63 -8.63 17.89
C HIS A 2 7.12 -8.52 17.72
N LEU A 3 6.59 -7.30 17.60
CA LEU A 3 5.21 -7.07 17.20
C LEU A 3 5.11 -7.37 15.69
N SER A 4 4.98 -8.65 15.33
CA SER A 4 4.52 -9.08 14.01
C SER A 4 3.10 -8.55 13.82
N SER A 5 3.02 -7.29 13.39
CA SER A 5 1.78 -6.54 13.23
C SER A 5 1.16 -6.99 11.91
N HIS A 6 0.52 -8.17 11.92
CA HIS A 6 -0.29 -8.61 10.81
C HIS A 6 -1.52 -7.71 10.72
N ILE A 7 -1.45 -6.67 9.89
CA ILE A 7 -2.60 -5.86 9.53
C ILE A 7 -3.57 -6.72 8.71
N SER A 8 -4.85 -6.77 9.09
CA SER A 8 -5.85 -7.49 8.30
C SER A 8 -6.27 -6.69 7.07
N THR A 9 -6.84 -7.38 6.06
CA THR A 9 -7.43 -6.75 4.85
C THR A 9 -8.35 -5.59 5.21
N THR A 10 -9.29 -5.83 6.13
CA THR A 10 -10.24 -4.80 6.57
C THR A 10 -9.53 -3.62 7.21
N GLN A 11 -8.57 -3.86 8.09
CA GLN A 11 -7.83 -2.79 8.76
C GLN A 11 -7.04 -1.95 7.75
N LEU A 12 -6.42 -2.59 6.75
CA LEU A 12 -5.71 -1.86 5.70
C LEU A 12 -6.66 -1.02 4.87
N LEU A 13 -7.77 -1.58 4.38
CA LEU A 13 -8.75 -0.84 3.59
C LEU A 13 -9.31 0.34 4.38
N GLN A 14 -9.55 0.18 5.68
CA GLN A 14 -9.96 1.27 6.57
C GLN A 14 -8.88 2.34 6.74
N LEU A 15 -7.61 1.95 6.86
CA LEU A 15 -6.47 2.88 6.89
C LEU A 15 -6.36 3.68 5.59
N MET A 16 -6.47 3.01 4.45
CA MET A 16 -6.46 3.65 3.13
C MET A 16 -7.67 4.59 2.94
N ALA A 17 -8.86 4.19 3.44
CA ALA A 17 -10.07 4.99 3.31
C ALA A 17 -10.10 6.22 4.25
N LYS A 18 -9.47 6.15 5.42
CA LYS A 18 -9.58 7.17 6.49
C LYS A 18 -8.35 8.06 6.65
N SER A 19 -7.18 7.67 6.15
CA SER A 19 -5.90 8.31 6.53
C SER A 19 -4.99 8.67 5.36
N ASP A 20 -5.55 8.81 4.16
CA ASP A 20 -4.82 9.07 2.90
C ASP A 20 -3.63 8.13 2.72
N VAL A 21 -3.81 6.86 3.12
CA VAL A 21 -2.77 5.83 3.03
C VAL A 21 -2.87 5.11 1.69
N VAL A 22 -1.73 4.86 1.07
CA VAL A 22 -1.56 4.12 -0.17
C VAL A 22 -0.57 2.97 0.00
N ILE A 23 -0.66 1.96 -0.86
CA ILE A 23 0.36 0.91 -0.95
C ILE A 23 1.37 1.34 -2.01
N ARG A 24 2.66 1.29 -1.70
CA ARG A 24 3.77 1.60 -2.60
C ARG A 24 4.55 0.34 -2.89
N ARG A 25 4.71 0.04 -4.17
CA ARG A 25 5.65 -0.96 -4.67
C ARG A 25 6.93 -0.26 -5.10
N HIS A 26 8.05 -0.67 -4.52
CA HIS A 26 9.36 -0.26 -4.99
C HIS A 26 9.77 -1.13 -6.17
N LEU A 27 10.00 -0.52 -7.33
CA LEU A 27 10.55 -1.22 -8.50
C LEU A 27 12.06 -1.26 -8.34
N SER A 28 12.57 -2.38 -7.82
CA SER A 28 14.01 -2.61 -7.71
C SER A 28 14.66 -2.51 -9.09
N HIS A 29 15.66 -1.63 -9.25
CA HIS A 29 16.59 -1.75 -10.39
C HIS A 29 17.34 -3.09 -10.24
N PRO A 30 17.59 -3.83 -11.32
CA PRO A 30 18.24 -5.12 -11.26
C PRO A 30 19.72 -4.94 -10.88
N GLN A 31 20.00 -4.95 -9.59
CA GLN A 31 21.33 -5.21 -9.05
C GLN A 31 21.23 -6.40 -8.11
N GLY A 32 21.68 -7.56 -8.59
CA GLY A 32 21.73 -8.81 -7.83
C GLY A 32 20.46 -9.65 -7.91
N ASP A 33 20.64 -10.95 -7.79
CA ASP A 33 19.74 -12.07 -8.10
C ASP A 33 18.40 -12.12 -7.32
N LEU A 34 18.06 -11.09 -6.54
CA LEU A 34 16.86 -11.06 -5.69
C LEU A 34 15.86 -10.01 -6.20
N LYS A 35 15.04 -10.42 -7.18
CA LYS A 35 13.81 -9.71 -7.55
C LYS A 35 12.74 -9.95 -6.46
N GLN A 36 12.83 -9.26 -5.33
CA GLN A 36 11.71 -9.21 -4.39
C GLN A 36 11.01 -7.86 -4.53
N ASP A 37 9.74 -7.90 -4.94
CA ASP A 37 8.87 -6.73 -4.93
C ASP A 37 8.56 -6.37 -3.49
N VAL A 38 9.08 -5.23 -3.03
CA VAL A 38 8.83 -4.74 -1.68
C VAL A 38 7.62 -3.79 -1.72
N PHE A 39 6.56 -4.17 -1.02
CA PHE A 39 5.38 -3.34 -0.84
C PHE A 39 5.37 -2.73 0.56
N SER A 40 5.07 -1.45 0.64
CA SER A 40 5.01 -0.70 1.90
C SER A 40 3.80 0.23 1.94
N LEU A 41 3.41 0.65 3.13
CA LEU A 41 2.37 1.66 3.30
C LEU A 41 2.99 3.06 3.40
N ALA A 42 2.40 4.03 2.72
CA ALA A 42 2.76 5.44 2.83
C ALA A 42 1.52 6.32 2.93
N ARG A 43 1.66 7.48 3.56
CA ARG A 43 0.62 8.51 3.59
C ARG A 43 0.90 9.53 2.49
N GLU A 44 -0.11 9.84 1.70
CA GLU A 44 -0.09 10.95 0.75
C GLU A 44 -0.78 12.16 1.37
N ASP A 45 -0.26 13.36 1.14
CA ASP A 45 -0.99 14.58 1.48
C ASP A 45 -2.06 14.90 0.42
N ALA A 46 -2.93 15.87 0.73
CA ALA A 46 -3.97 16.35 -0.20
C ALA A 46 -3.43 16.90 -1.54
N SER A 47 -2.12 17.11 -1.66
CA SER A 47 -1.45 17.54 -2.90
C SER A 47 -0.92 16.36 -3.74
N GLY A 48 -1.17 15.11 -3.32
CA GLY A 48 -0.64 13.91 -3.96
C GLY A 48 0.87 13.78 -3.80
N ARG A 49 1.48 14.55 -2.88
CA ARG A 49 2.88 14.37 -2.53
C ARG A 49 2.96 13.34 -1.42
N SER A 50 3.49 12.17 -1.76
CA SER A 50 3.93 11.17 -0.79
C SER A 50 4.97 11.80 0.14
N SER A 51 4.58 12.16 1.36
CA SER A 51 5.51 12.59 2.38
C SER A 51 6.07 11.33 3.05
N SER A 52 7.33 11.01 2.80
CA SER A 52 8.05 9.95 3.53
C SER A 52 8.31 10.32 5.00
N ALA A 53 7.86 11.49 5.47
CA ALA A 53 8.40 12.17 6.64
C ALA A 53 7.44 12.36 7.83
N GLY A 54 6.15 12.00 7.72
CA GLY A 54 5.16 12.46 8.71
C GLY A 54 4.21 11.38 9.22
N LEU A 55 4.59 10.75 10.34
CA LEU A 55 3.85 9.74 11.13
C LEU A 55 3.75 8.33 10.52
N LEU A 56 4.42 7.39 11.22
CA LEU A 56 4.53 5.95 10.96
C LEU A 56 5.62 5.54 9.96
N ALA A 57 6.87 5.88 10.28
CA ALA A 57 8.08 5.19 9.77
C ALA A 57 8.21 3.74 10.30
N ARG A 58 7.08 3.05 10.51
CA ARG A 58 7.05 1.59 10.50
C ARG A 58 6.72 1.25 9.06
N GLN A 59 7.75 0.92 8.30
CA GLN A 59 7.59 0.29 7.00
C GLN A 59 6.84 -1.02 7.27
N ILE A 60 5.51 -0.97 7.17
CA ILE A 60 4.68 -2.17 7.25
C ILE A 60 4.87 -2.82 5.90
N GLU A 61 5.67 -3.87 5.87
CA GLU A 61 5.77 -4.72 4.70
C GLU A 61 4.40 -5.35 4.45
N VAL A 62 3.88 -5.09 3.26
CA VAL A 62 2.64 -5.72 2.81
C VAL A 62 3.04 -6.95 2.01
N PRO A 63 2.56 -8.16 2.36
CA PRO A 63 2.89 -9.35 1.60
C PRO A 63 2.42 -9.26 0.15
N VAL A 64 3.21 -9.78 -0.79
CA VAL A 64 2.92 -9.71 -2.23
C VAL A 64 1.60 -10.39 -2.56
N GLU A 65 1.36 -11.58 -1.99
CA GLU A 65 0.13 -12.34 -2.19
C GLU A 65 -1.11 -11.54 -1.76
N PHE A 66 -0.97 -10.77 -0.70
CA PHE A 66 -2.05 -9.97 -0.15
C PHE A 66 -2.37 -8.79 -1.06
N VAL A 67 -1.37 -8.10 -1.61
CA VAL A 67 -1.59 -7.04 -2.63
C VAL A 67 -2.28 -7.64 -3.86
N ALA A 68 -1.81 -8.80 -4.33
CA ALA A 68 -2.40 -9.47 -5.49
C ALA A 68 -3.88 -9.82 -5.26
N ASP A 69 -4.27 -10.24 -4.05
CA ASP A 69 -5.67 -10.53 -3.74
C ASP A 69 -6.54 -9.26 -3.68
N LEU A 70 -6.01 -8.14 -3.19
CA LEU A 70 -6.71 -6.85 -3.24
C LEU A 70 -6.91 -6.34 -4.67
N GLU A 71 -5.93 -6.56 -5.56
CA GLU A 71 -6.06 -6.24 -6.98
C GLU A 71 -7.11 -7.12 -7.68
N LYS A 72 -7.09 -8.44 -7.44
CA LYS A 72 -8.09 -9.38 -7.97
C LYS A 72 -9.50 -9.03 -7.50
N ALA A 73 -9.64 -8.59 -6.24
CA ALA A 73 -10.90 -8.13 -5.67
C ALA A 73 -11.31 -6.73 -6.15
N HIS A 74 -10.51 -6.07 -7.00
CA HIS A 74 -10.71 -4.70 -7.48
C HIS A 74 -10.77 -3.65 -6.37
N PHE A 75 -10.25 -3.93 -5.18
CA PHE A 75 -10.25 -2.98 -4.05
C PHE A 75 -9.18 -1.90 -4.18
N ILE A 76 -8.08 -2.22 -4.85
CA ILE A 76 -7.00 -1.28 -5.15
C ILE A 76 -6.71 -1.27 -6.65
N ARG A 77 -6.10 -0.18 -7.11
CA ARG A 77 -5.64 -0.03 -8.50
C ARG A 77 -4.24 0.54 -8.54
N ALA A 78 -3.36 -0.10 -9.30
CA ALA A 78 -2.04 0.42 -9.63
C ALA A 78 -2.15 1.70 -10.48
N GLY A 79 -1.49 2.76 -10.02
CA GLY A 79 -1.26 3.99 -10.79
C GLY A 79 -0.12 3.82 -11.80
N GLN A 80 0.19 4.90 -12.51
CA GLN A 80 1.31 4.91 -13.43
C GLN A 80 2.65 4.85 -12.66
N PRO A 81 3.64 4.07 -13.13
CA PRO A 81 4.96 4.06 -12.52
C PRO A 81 5.60 5.45 -12.59
N ALA A 82 6.11 5.93 -11.46
CA ALA A 82 6.85 7.19 -11.37
C ALA A 82 8.00 7.04 -10.38
N ASN A 83 9.17 7.61 -10.70
CA ASN A 83 10.34 7.64 -9.82
C ASN A 83 10.73 6.26 -9.25
N GLY A 84 10.69 5.21 -10.09
CA GLY A 84 11.04 3.83 -9.71
C GLY A 84 10.03 3.16 -8.79
N GLN A 85 8.78 3.63 -8.75
CA GLN A 85 7.75 3.15 -7.84
C GLN A 85 6.39 3.10 -8.51
N VAL A 86 5.51 2.26 -7.98
CA VAL A 86 4.09 2.20 -8.36
C VAL A 86 3.27 2.43 -7.10
N ILE A 87 2.32 3.35 -7.18
CA ILE A 87 1.39 3.67 -6.10
C ILE A 87 0.06 2.98 -6.39
N TYR A 88 -0.47 2.27 -5.40
CA TYR A 88 -1.76 1.62 -5.46
C TYR A 88 -2.75 2.41 -4.62
N SER A 89 -3.79 2.90 -5.28
CA SER A 89 -4.85 3.71 -4.67
C SER A 89 -6.11 2.87 -4.44
N LEU A 90 -6.88 3.24 -3.42
CA LEU A 90 -8.16 2.61 -3.11
C LEU A 90 -9.19 2.93 -4.20
N THR A 91 -9.94 1.93 -4.66
CA THR A 91 -11.07 2.11 -5.59
C THR A 91 -12.36 2.41 -4.84
N ASP A 92 -13.44 2.74 -5.55
CA ASP A 92 -14.78 2.85 -4.97
C ASP A 92 -15.25 1.53 -4.34
N ASP A 93 -14.92 0.38 -4.94
CA ASP A 93 -15.23 -0.95 -4.38
C ASP A 93 -14.47 -1.20 -3.07
N GLY A 94 -13.18 -0.89 -3.04
CA GLY A 94 -12.35 -0.99 -1.84
C GLY A 94 -12.84 -0.05 -0.74
N ARG A 95 -13.26 1.17 -1.09
CA ARG A 95 -13.83 2.14 -0.15
C ARG A 95 -15.15 1.64 0.43
N ARG A 96 -16.05 1.10 -0.39
CA ARG A 96 -17.30 0.51 0.08
C ARG A 96 -17.04 -0.67 1.02
N ALA A 97 -16.14 -1.57 0.66
CA ALA A 97 -15.74 -2.69 1.51
C ALA A 97 -15.12 -2.24 2.85
N ALA A 98 -14.38 -1.13 2.87
CA ALA A 98 -13.82 -0.55 4.09
C ALA A 98 -14.88 0.02 5.06
N LEU A 99 -15.99 0.52 4.51
CA LEU A 99 -17.04 1.25 5.23
C LEU A 99 -18.29 0.42 5.53
N ALA A 100 -18.43 -0.77 4.97
CA ALA A 100 -19.60 -1.64 5.13
C ALA A 100 -19.70 -2.34 6.51
N GLN A 101 -19.09 -1.78 7.56
CA GLN A 101 -19.10 -2.33 8.93
C GLN A 101 -19.83 -1.41 9.89
#